data_AF-A0A970NBD7-F1
#
_entry.id   AF-A0A970NBD7-F1
#
_cell.length_a   1.000
_cell.length_b   1.000
_cell.length_c   1.000
_cell.angle_alpha   90.00
_cell.angle_beta   90.00
_cell.angle_gamma   90.00
#
_symmetry.space_group_name_H-M   'P 1'
#
loop_
_entity.id
_entity.type
_entity.pdbx_description
1 polymer ?
#
loop_
_entity_poly.entity_id
_entity_poly.type
_entity_poly.pdbx_seq_one_letter_code
_entity_poly.pdbx_strand_id
1 'polypeptide(L)'
;MQKTVSSIVKKFWFLFYPMYGLLSSFIFINNVILRFFLYSITTALIFILLRKKSPEIFLNKQRPSFKNVVEIIIFSWLAKNLAALLAVVINIFFPVDLTISDNPFSLWEQFYLLFFVAPVVEEVYCRGIALHGLLPFGTSFAFIVSSLIFSLPHLENPMVIVNAFFAGFVYSYAAYKYGIKWSILLHALSNAFSFFLSYVSDHDELVFIIKNQRITVDSLISSTLLLLTILCFIYYTAKGIKNRAYIKEFWLQYRPNLNQLLAIFKNPWLIGFIIFQIIQLINQ
;
A
#
# COMPACT_ATOMS: atom_id res chain seq x y z
N MET A 1 -20.38 2.69 -25.28
CA MET A 1 -20.34 1.38 -24.60
C MET A 1 -20.15 1.62 -23.11
N GLN A 2 -21.13 1.31 -22.25
CA GLN A 2 -21.03 1.52 -20.80
C GLN A 2 -19.82 0.72 -20.27
N LYS A 3 -18.86 1.40 -19.63
CA LYS A 3 -17.71 0.72 -19.01
C LYS A 3 -18.25 -0.17 -17.89
N THR A 4 -17.99 -1.47 -17.95
CA THR A 4 -18.28 -2.41 -16.86
C THR A 4 -17.07 -2.50 -15.93
N VAL A 5 -17.29 -2.83 -14.65
CA VAL A 5 -16.21 -3.12 -13.69
C VAL A 5 -15.24 -4.15 -14.27
N SER A 6 -15.78 -5.18 -14.94
CA SER A 6 -15.00 -6.22 -15.61
C SER A 6 -14.05 -5.67 -16.69
N SER A 7 -14.51 -4.71 -17.50
CA SER A 7 -13.68 -4.09 -18.53
C SER A 7 -12.51 -3.29 -17.96
N ILE A 8 -12.72 -2.60 -16.84
CA ILE A 8 -11.68 -1.80 -16.16
C ILE A 8 -10.65 -2.71 -15.50
N VAL A 9 -11.11 -3.72 -14.76
CA VAL A 9 -10.25 -4.70 -14.12
C VAL A 9 -9.44 -5.48 -15.16
N LYS A 10 -10.04 -5.86 -16.30
CA LYS A 10 -9.33 -6.47 -17.43
C LYS A 10 -8.21 -5.56 -17.95
N LYS A 11 -8.50 -4.28 -18.18
CA LYS A 11 -7.48 -3.31 -18.66
C LYS A 11 -6.34 -3.13 -17.67
N PHE A 12 -6.66 -3.08 -16.38
CA PHE A 12 -5.66 -3.04 -15.33
C PHE A 12 -4.73 -4.25 -15.42
N TRP A 13 -5.27 -5.48 -15.44
CA TRP A 13 -4.46 -6.70 -15.46
C TRP A 13 -3.64 -6.88 -16.74
N PHE A 14 -4.22 -6.55 -17.90
CA PHE A 14 -3.52 -6.63 -19.17
C PHE A 14 -2.29 -5.71 -19.22
N LEU A 15 -2.30 -4.61 -18.46
CA LEU A 15 -1.17 -3.69 -18.36
C LEU A 15 -0.25 -4.01 -17.19
N PHE A 16 -0.80 -4.43 -16.06
CA PHE A 16 -0.04 -4.64 -14.83
C PHE A 16 0.81 -5.90 -14.90
N TYR A 17 0.26 -7.01 -15.38
CA TYR A 17 0.95 -8.30 -15.35
C TYR A 17 2.21 -8.34 -16.23
N PRO A 18 2.19 -7.94 -17.52
CA PRO A 18 3.39 -7.94 -18.34
C PRO A 18 4.45 -6.97 -17.81
N MET A 19 4.02 -5.83 -17.27
CA MET A 19 4.93 -4.84 -16.70
C MET A 19 5.55 -5.31 -15.40
N TYR A 20 4.76 -5.88 -14.49
CA TYR A 20 5.25 -6.45 -13.24
C TYR A 20 6.24 -7.56 -13.56
N GLY A 21 5.92 -8.48 -14.48
CA GLY A 21 6.84 -9.51 -14.95
C GLY A 21 8.14 -8.93 -15.53
N LEU A 22 8.07 -7.87 -16.34
CA LEU A 22 9.24 -7.18 -16.87
C LEU A 22 10.11 -6.57 -15.74
N LEU A 23 9.50 -5.82 -14.83
CA LEU A 23 10.22 -5.19 -13.70
C LEU A 23 10.81 -6.23 -12.75
N SER A 24 10.07 -7.31 -12.47
CA SER A 24 10.56 -8.44 -11.66
C SER A 24 11.71 -9.16 -12.36
N SER A 25 11.70 -9.29 -13.69
CA SER A 25 12.78 -9.96 -14.42
C SER A 25 14.15 -9.27 -14.28
N PHE A 26 14.18 -7.96 -13.97
CA PHE A 26 15.42 -7.23 -13.79
C PHE A 26 16.22 -7.70 -12.56
N ILE A 27 15.60 -8.42 -11.61
CA ILE A 27 16.29 -9.00 -10.46
C ILE A 27 17.40 -9.97 -10.87
N PHE A 28 17.24 -10.67 -12.00
CA PHE A 28 18.19 -11.65 -12.52
C PHE A 28 19.41 -11.01 -13.23
N ILE A 29 19.41 -9.68 -13.41
CA ILE A 29 20.51 -8.98 -14.06
C ILE A 29 21.59 -8.69 -13.02
N ASN A 30 22.75 -9.35 -13.11
CA ASN A 30 23.82 -9.19 -12.11
C ASN A 30 24.45 -7.77 -12.07
N ASN A 31 24.37 -7.00 -13.16
CA ASN A 31 24.95 -5.66 -13.22
C ASN A 31 24.02 -4.62 -12.56
N VAL A 32 24.43 -4.13 -11.38
CA VAL A 32 23.71 -3.12 -10.58
C VAL A 32 23.38 -1.88 -11.39
N ILE A 33 24.35 -1.29 -12.10
CA ILE A 33 24.16 -0.04 -12.86
C ILE A 33 23.10 -0.25 -13.95
N LEU A 34 23.16 -1.38 -14.65
CA LEU A 34 22.19 -1.75 -15.67
C LEU A 34 20.79 -1.95 -15.05
N ARG A 35 20.68 -2.60 -13.88
CA ARG A 35 19.40 -2.72 -13.16
C ARG A 35 18.81 -1.34 -12.85
N PHE A 36 19.59 -0.44 -12.24
CA PHE A 36 19.16 0.93 -11.95
C PHE A 36 18.66 1.67 -13.19
N PHE A 37 19.42 1.56 -14.28
CA PHE A 37 19.06 2.18 -15.55
C PHE A 37 17.74 1.62 -16.08
N LEU A 38 17.58 0.30 -16.09
CA LEU A 38 16.38 -0.38 -16.59
C LEU A 38 15.14 -0.08 -15.75
N TYR A 39 15.24 -0.08 -14.42
CA TYR A 39 14.16 0.35 -13.54
C TYR A 39 13.77 1.81 -13.80
N SER A 40 14.75 2.71 -13.89
CA SER A 40 14.52 4.15 -14.11
C SER A 40 13.81 4.40 -15.44
N ILE A 41 14.33 3.84 -16.53
CA ILE A 41 13.78 4.08 -17.87
C ILE A 41 12.40 3.45 -18.02
N THR A 42 12.19 2.25 -17.48
CA THR A 42 10.89 1.59 -17.53
C THR A 42 9.84 2.38 -16.75
N THR A 43 10.15 2.81 -15.52
CA THR A 43 9.25 3.66 -14.71
C THR A 43 8.96 4.99 -15.38
N ALA A 44 9.96 5.64 -15.97
CA ALA A 44 9.76 6.88 -16.72
C ALA A 44 8.85 6.68 -17.93
N LEU A 45 9.08 5.63 -18.72
CA LEU A 45 8.25 5.30 -19.89
C LEU A 45 6.81 5.00 -19.49
N ILE A 46 6.58 4.22 -18.43
CA ILE A 46 5.25 3.96 -17.87
C ILE A 46 4.54 5.27 -17.55
N PHE A 47 5.22 6.15 -16.79
CA PHE A 47 4.67 7.43 -16.39
C PHE A 47 4.33 8.33 -17.59
N ILE A 48 5.24 8.43 -18.57
CA ILE A 48 5.05 9.22 -19.78
C ILE A 48 3.89 8.67 -20.61
N LEU A 49 3.84 7.37 -20.85
CA LEU A 49 2.79 6.72 -21.64
C LEU A 49 1.42 6.89 -21.01
N LEU A 50 1.32 6.73 -19.69
CA LEU A 50 0.04 6.89 -18.98
C LEU A 50 -0.39 8.34 -18.90
N ARG A 51 0.54 9.29 -18.71
CA ARG A 51 0.24 10.71 -18.79
C ARG A 51 -0.27 11.12 -20.18
N LYS A 52 0.26 10.52 -21.25
CA LYS A 52 -0.18 10.76 -22.63
C LYS A 52 -1.54 10.12 -22.93
N LYS A 53 -1.79 8.89 -22.46
CA LYS A 53 -3.03 8.15 -22.75
C LYS A 53 -4.22 8.54 -21.86
N SER A 54 -3.95 8.92 -20.61
CA SER A 54 -4.96 9.25 -19.59
C SER A 54 -4.55 10.50 -18.79
N PRO A 55 -4.49 11.68 -19.44
CA PRO A 55 -4.10 12.92 -18.78
C PRO A 55 -5.04 13.30 -17.61
N GLU A 56 -6.29 12.85 -17.63
CA GLU A 56 -7.30 13.07 -16.59
C GLU A 56 -6.86 12.59 -15.20
N ILE A 57 -6.00 11.56 -15.15
CA ILE A 57 -5.43 11.00 -13.91
C ILE A 57 -4.50 12.03 -13.24
N PHE A 58 -3.81 12.83 -14.03
CA PHE A 58 -2.74 13.74 -13.61
C PHE A 58 -3.22 15.19 -13.45
N LEU A 59 -4.52 15.43 -13.59
CA LEU A 59 -5.09 16.76 -13.37
C LEU A 59 -4.82 17.22 -11.94
N ASN A 60 -4.45 18.49 -11.82
CA ASN A 60 -4.22 19.10 -10.52
C ASN A 60 -5.52 19.17 -9.74
N LYS A 61 -5.52 18.59 -8.53
CA LYS A 61 -6.58 18.74 -7.54
C LYS A 61 -6.17 19.74 -6.47
N GLN A 62 -7.03 19.91 -5.47
CA GLN A 62 -6.76 20.72 -4.30
C GLN A 62 -5.41 20.33 -3.68
N ARG A 63 -4.65 21.32 -3.19
CA ARG A 63 -3.46 21.05 -2.37
C ARG A 63 -3.89 20.83 -0.92
N PRO A 64 -3.36 19.80 -0.22
CA PRO A 64 -3.63 19.64 1.19
C PRO A 64 -3.04 20.83 1.96
N SER A 65 -3.78 21.35 2.92
CA SER A 65 -3.22 22.26 3.92
C SER A 65 -2.24 21.50 4.82
N PHE A 66 -1.39 22.21 5.55
CA PHE A 66 -0.49 21.60 6.54
C PHE A 66 -1.24 20.70 7.52
N LYS A 67 -2.38 21.17 8.04
CA LYS A 67 -3.27 20.38 8.90
C LYS A 67 -3.71 19.06 8.23
N ASN A 68 -4.12 19.13 6.96
CA ASN A 68 -4.55 17.92 6.24
C ASN A 68 -3.41 16.93 6.06
N VAL A 69 -2.19 17.40 5.81
CA VAL A 69 -1.00 16.54 5.70
C VAL A 69 -0.75 15.83 7.03
N VAL A 70 -0.75 16.56 8.15
CA VAL A 70 -0.57 15.99 9.49
C VAL A 70 -1.66 14.95 9.80
N GLU A 71 -2.93 15.27 9.51
CA GLU A 71 -4.03 14.33 9.71
C GLU A 71 -3.84 13.04 8.90
N ILE A 72 -3.43 13.14 7.62
CA ILE A 72 -3.19 11.97 6.78
C ILE A 72 -2.04 11.12 7.33
N ILE A 73 -0.94 11.73 7.76
CA ILE A 73 0.19 11.00 8.35
C ILE A 73 -0.26 10.24 9.59
N ILE A 74 -1.01 10.89 10.48
CA ILE A 74 -1.51 10.23 11.70
C ILE A 74 -2.49 9.10 11.35
N PHE A 75 -3.38 9.30 10.37
CA PHE A 75 -4.28 8.24 9.91
C PHE A 75 -3.53 7.08 9.25
N SER A 76 -2.52 7.34 8.43
CA SER A 76 -1.64 6.32 7.85
C SER A 76 -0.95 5.52 8.94
N TRP A 77 -0.43 6.20 9.96
CA TRP A 77 0.23 5.57 11.10
C TRP A 77 -0.75 4.67 11.88
N LEU A 78 -1.90 5.21 12.30
CA LEU A 78 -2.94 4.45 13.00
C LEU A 78 -3.40 3.23 12.19
N ALA A 79 -3.62 3.41 10.89
CA ALA A 79 -4.06 2.35 10.00
C ALA A 79 -3.03 1.20 9.92
N LYS A 80 -1.73 1.53 9.78
CA LYS A 80 -0.66 0.52 9.77
C LYS A 80 -0.52 -0.19 11.12
N ASN A 81 -0.68 0.49 12.26
CA ASN A 81 -0.59 -0.17 13.55
C ASN A 81 -1.79 -1.06 13.85
N LEU A 82 -3.00 -0.64 13.47
CA LEU A 82 -4.18 -1.49 13.57
C LEU A 82 -4.05 -2.72 12.66
N ALA A 83 -3.51 -2.53 11.47
CA ALA A 83 -3.18 -3.62 10.54
C ALA A 83 -2.15 -4.59 11.14
N ALA A 84 -1.11 -4.09 11.82
CA ALA A 84 -0.14 -4.92 12.53
C ALA A 84 -0.77 -5.75 13.65
N LEU A 85 -1.70 -5.18 14.44
CA LEU A 85 -2.44 -5.94 15.45
C LEU A 85 -3.28 -7.06 14.82
N LEU A 86 -3.99 -6.76 13.74
CA LEU A 86 -4.77 -7.76 13.01
C LEU A 86 -3.86 -8.84 12.39
N ALA A 87 -2.70 -8.44 11.88
CA ALA A 87 -1.71 -9.36 11.35
C ALA A 87 -1.17 -10.34 12.40
N VAL A 88 -0.90 -9.86 13.62
CA VAL A 88 -0.50 -10.74 14.74
C VAL A 88 -1.59 -11.77 15.02
N VAL A 89 -2.86 -11.35 15.04
CA VAL A 89 -3.98 -12.28 15.22
C VAL A 89 -4.03 -13.30 14.08
N ILE A 90 -3.86 -12.88 12.83
CA ILE A 90 -3.84 -13.80 11.68
C ILE A 90 -2.68 -14.80 11.80
N ASN A 91 -1.49 -14.35 12.19
CA ASN A 91 -0.31 -15.20 12.31
C ASN A 91 -0.46 -16.27 13.41
N ILE A 92 -1.31 -16.04 14.42
CA ILE A 92 -1.65 -17.07 15.42
C ILE A 92 -2.42 -18.24 14.78
N PHE A 93 -3.29 -17.96 13.81
CA PHE A 93 -4.11 -18.98 13.14
C PHE A 93 -3.45 -19.55 11.88
N PHE A 94 -2.64 -18.75 11.21
CA PHE A 94 -1.95 -19.07 9.96
C PHE A 94 -0.47 -18.70 10.11
N PRO A 95 0.30 -19.48 10.90
CA PRO A 95 1.71 -19.22 11.06
C PRO A 95 2.41 -19.34 9.71
N VAL A 96 3.07 -18.27 9.28
CA VAL A 96 3.94 -18.29 8.10
C VAL A 96 5.37 -18.23 8.58
N ASP A 97 6.15 -19.25 8.24
CA ASP A 97 7.59 -19.24 8.44
C ASP A 97 8.18 -18.18 7.52
N LEU A 98 8.52 -17.03 8.12
CA LEU A 98 9.26 -15.96 7.46
C LEU A 98 10.71 -16.43 7.32
N THR A 99 10.96 -17.35 6.39
CA THR A 99 12.33 -17.61 5.95
C THR A 99 12.86 -16.32 5.36
N ILE A 100 13.94 -15.80 5.95
CA ILE A 100 14.64 -14.64 5.39
C ILE A 100 15.28 -15.14 4.11
N SER A 101 14.65 -14.85 2.97
CA SER A 101 15.33 -15.02 1.69
C SER A 101 16.49 -14.02 1.63
N ASP A 102 17.67 -14.49 1.19
CA ASP A 102 18.79 -13.59 0.95
C ASP A 102 18.34 -12.50 -0.03
N ASN A 103 18.31 -11.26 0.43
CA ASN A 103 17.90 -10.14 -0.40
C ASN A 103 19.02 -9.86 -1.42
N PRO A 104 18.78 -10.04 -2.74
CA PRO A 104 19.84 -9.89 -3.74
C PRO A 104 20.23 -8.43 -3.98
N PHE A 105 19.54 -7.48 -3.35
CA PHE A 105 19.76 -6.04 -3.49
C PHE A 105 20.61 -5.47 -2.37
N SER A 106 21.59 -4.65 -2.74
CA SER A 106 22.30 -3.82 -1.77
C SER A 106 21.36 -2.84 -1.06
N LEU A 107 21.77 -2.34 0.10
CA LEU A 107 20.99 -1.39 0.90
C LEU A 107 20.53 -0.15 0.09
N TRP A 108 21.41 0.39 -0.76
CA TRP A 108 21.09 1.51 -1.63
C TRP A 108 20.10 1.16 -2.74
N GLU A 109 20.17 -0.06 -3.29
CA GLU A 109 19.20 -0.56 -4.27
C GLU A 109 17.82 -0.72 -3.63
N GLN A 110 17.74 -1.29 -2.44
CA GLN A 110 16.49 -1.43 -1.70
C GLN A 110 15.86 -0.07 -1.45
N PHE A 111 16.63 0.90 -0.93
CA PHE A 111 16.14 2.26 -0.73
C PHE A 111 15.62 2.89 -2.03
N TYR A 112 16.39 2.76 -3.12
CA TYR A 112 15.99 3.30 -4.42
C TYR A 112 14.67 2.68 -4.94
N LEU A 113 14.55 1.36 -4.86
CA LEU A 113 13.34 0.65 -5.30
C LEU A 113 12.14 1.04 -4.46
N LEU A 114 12.28 1.01 -3.14
CA LEU A 114 11.21 1.29 -2.18
C LEU A 114 10.76 2.75 -2.18
N PHE A 115 11.65 3.69 -2.44
CA PHE A 115 11.35 5.12 -2.37
C PHE A 115 10.94 5.72 -3.72
N PHE A 116 11.50 5.24 -4.84
CA PHE A 116 11.27 5.83 -6.15
C PHE A 116 10.47 4.92 -7.08
N VAL A 117 10.92 3.68 -7.27
CA VAL A 117 10.37 2.81 -8.32
C VAL A 117 8.99 2.28 -7.94
N ALA A 118 8.90 1.57 -6.82
CA ALA A 118 7.67 0.93 -6.36
C ALA A 118 6.55 1.96 -6.13
N PRO A 119 6.74 3.08 -5.41
CA PRO A 119 5.67 4.06 -5.20
C PRO A 119 5.14 4.67 -6.49
N VAL A 120 6.00 4.94 -7.49
CA VAL A 120 5.53 5.51 -8.76
C VAL A 120 4.76 4.47 -9.56
N VAL A 121 5.33 3.27 -9.74
CA VAL A 121 4.71 2.22 -10.54
C VAL A 121 3.40 1.77 -9.92
N GLU A 122 3.41 1.40 -8.64
CA GLU A 122 2.22 0.84 -7.99
C GLU A 122 1.08 1.85 -7.90
N GLU A 123 1.37 3.12 -7.58
CA GLU A 123 0.34 4.15 -7.49
C GLU A 123 -0.25 4.53 -8.85
N VAL A 124 0.59 4.60 -9.90
CA VAL A 124 0.11 4.88 -11.26
C VAL A 124 -0.88 3.81 -11.73
N TYR A 125 -0.65 2.55 -11.36
CA TYR A 125 -1.58 1.47 -11.67
C TYR A 125 -2.80 1.47 -10.75
N CYS A 126 -2.58 1.45 -9.45
CA CYS A 126 -3.64 1.30 -8.47
C CYS A 126 -4.52 2.56 -8.40
N ARG A 127 -3.92 3.75 -8.28
CA ARG A 127 -4.66 5.02 -8.11
C ARG A 127 -4.94 5.69 -9.43
N GLY A 128 -4.04 5.54 -10.40
CA GLY A 128 -4.24 6.07 -11.73
C GLY A 128 -5.27 5.26 -12.53
N ILE A 129 -5.02 3.98 -12.77
CA ILE A 129 -5.87 3.16 -13.64
C ILE A 129 -7.06 2.58 -12.88
N ALA A 130 -6.81 1.83 -11.79
CA ALA A 130 -7.85 1.08 -11.09
C ALA A 130 -8.83 2.00 -10.36
N LEU A 131 -8.35 2.81 -9.40
CA LEU A 131 -9.20 3.73 -8.63
C LEU A 131 -10.00 4.65 -9.55
N HIS A 132 -9.34 5.35 -10.48
CA HIS A 132 -10.03 6.27 -11.39
C HIS A 132 -11.11 5.56 -12.23
N GLY A 133 -10.82 4.36 -12.72
CA GLY A 133 -11.79 3.56 -13.44
C GLY A 133 -12.95 3.08 -12.58
N LEU A 134 -12.73 2.87 -11.27
CA LEU A 134 -13.73 2.37 -10.33
C LEU A 134 -14.61 3.47 -9.70
N LEU A 135 -14.18 4.74 -9.71
CA LEU A 135 -14.94 5.87 -9.16
C LEU A 135 -16.39 5.99 -9.67
N PRO A 136 -16.70 5.72 -10.96
CA PRO A 136 -18.08 5.73 -11.46
C PRO A 136 -19.03 4.71 -10.80
N PHE A 137 -18.49 3.70 -10.10
CA PHE A 137 -19.28 2.70 -9.38
C PHE A 137 -19.46 3.04 -7.88
N GLY A 138 -18.93 4.19 -7.43
CA GLY A 138 -19.03 4.69 -6.07
C GLY A 138 -17.67 4.82 -5.38
N THR A 139 -17.50 5.90 -4.62
CA THR A 139 -16.21 6.28 -4.03
C THR A 139 -15.67 5.22 -3.06
N SER A 140 -16.46 4.77 -2.10
CA SER A 140 -16.00 3.76 -1.13
C SER A 140 -15.74 2.41 -1.76
N PHE A 141 -16.56 2.03 -2.75
CA PHE A 141 -16.32 0.83 -3.54
C PHE A 141 -14.96 0.92 -4.25
N ALA A 142 -14.70 2.04 -4.93
CA ALA A 142 -13.43 2.28 -5.60
C ALA A 142 -12.23 2.23 -4.64
N PHE A 143 -12.38 2.79 -3.43
CA PHE A 143 -11.32 2.77 -2.41
C PHE A 143 -11.02 1.36 -1.93
N ILE A 144 -12.04 0.60 -1.53
CA ILE A 144 -11.87 -0.78 -1.05
C ILE A 144 -11.20 -1.63 -2.13
N VAL A 145 -11.69 -1.56 -3.35
CA VAL A 145 -11.27 -2.45 -4.43
C VAL A 145 -9.89 -2.09 -4.95
N SER A 146 -9.59 -0.80 -5.09
CA SER A 146 -8.24 -0.35 -5.41
C SER A 146 -7.24 -0.74 -4.33
N SER A 147 -7.65 -0.76 -3.06
CA SER A 147 -6.78 -1.15 -1.94
C SER A 147 -6.57 -2.66 -1.88
N LEU A 148 -7.58 -3.45 -2.22
CA LEU A 148 -7.43 -4.90 -2.44
C LEU A 148 -6.43 -5.16 -3.57
N ILE A 149 -6.59 -4.51 -4.72
CA ILE A 149 -5.67 -4.68 -5.85
C ILE A 149 -4.22 -4.36 -5.45
N PHE A 150 -4.03 -3.29 -4.68
CA PHE A 150 -2.73 -2.89 -4.16
C PHE A 150 -2.12 -3.90 -3.18
N SER A 151 -2.94 -4.60 -2.40
CA SER A 151 -2.46 -5.56 -1.40
C SER A 151 -2.14 -6.93 -1.99
N LEU A 152 -2.76 -7.34 -3.10
CA LEU A 152 -2.60 -8.69 -3.66
C LEU A 152 -1.17 -9.12 -4.02
N PRO A 153 -0.25 -8.25 -4.49
CA PRO A 153 1.14 -8.64 -4.71
C PRO A 153 1.86 -9.13 -3.44
N HIS A 154 1.29 -8.90 -2.26
CA HIS A 154 1.88 -9.21 -0.96
C HIS A 154 1.25 -10.46 -0.31
N LEU A 155 0.57 -11.31 -1.10
CA LEU A 155 -0.15 -12.49 -0.62
C LEU A 155 0.74 -13.52 0.10
N GLU A 156 2.04 -13.53 -0.19
CA GLU A 156 3.03 -14.39 0.46
C GLU A 156 3.19 -14.13 1.96
N ASN A 157 2.86 -12.92 2.41
CA ASN A 157 3.01 -12.54 3.81
C ASN A 157 1.69 -11.96 4.35
N PRO A 158 0.94 -12.72 5.18
CA PRO A 158 -0.32 -12.29 5.77
C PRO A 158 -0.23 -10.97 6.54
N MET A 159 0.91 -10.68 7.15
CA MET A 159 1.13 -9.41 7.84
C MET A 159 1.30 -8.25 6.87
N VAL A 160 1.99 -8.47 5.76
CA VAL A 160 2.24 -7.43 4.75
C VAL A 160 0.98 -7.15 3.94
N ILE A 161 0.20 -8.16 3.53
CA ILE A 161 -1.05 -7.94 2.79
C ILE A 161 -2.06 -7.08 3.57
N VAL A 162 -2.22 -7.34 4.88
CA VAL A 162 -3.15 -6.55 5.71
C VAL A 162 -2.65 -5.11 5.82
N ASN A 163 -1.36 -4.91 6.08
CA ASN A 163 -0.75 -3.59 6.10
C ASN A 163 -0.93 -2.84 4.77
N ALA A 164 -0.67 -3.52 3.65
CA ALA A 164 -0.81 -2.96 2.31
C ALA A 164 -2.26 -2.55 2.02
N PHE A 165 -3.26 -3.34 2.43
CA PHE A 165 -4.67 -2.99 2.26
C PHE A 165 -5.03 -1.68 2.99
N PHE A 166 -4.68 -1.56 4.27
CA PHE A 166 -5.02 -0.39 5.07
C PHE A 166 -4.26 0.87 4.64
N ALA A 167 -2.95 0.76 4.39
CA ALA A 167 -2.18 1.83 3.78
C ALA A 167 -2.78 2.24 2.44
N GLY A 168 -3.18 1.24 1.65
CA GLY A 168 -3.74 1.43 0.34
C GLY A 168 -5.06 2.20 0.35
N PHE A 169 -5.86 2.05 1.41
CA PHE A 169 -7.08 2.82 1.61
C PHE A 169 -6.78 4.31 1.84
N VAL A 170 -5.76 4.62 2.65
CA VAL A 170 -5.33 6.01 2.90
C VAL A 170 -4.77 6.65 1.63
N TYR A 171 -4.00 5.89 0.84
CA TYR A 171 -3.49 6.33 -0.46
C TYR A 171 -4.62 6.60 -1.46
N SER A 172 -5.66 5.75 -1.47
CA SER A 172 -6.86 5.99 -2.28
C SER A 172 -7.54 7.31 -1.95
N TYR A 173 -7.66 7.64 -0.65
CA TYR A 173 -8.17 8.95 -0.21
C TYR A 173 -7.28 10.11 -0.67
N ALA A 174 -5.96 10.00 -0.50
CA ALA A 174 -5.02 11.03 -0.91
C ALA A 174 -5.07 11.29 -2.43
N ALA A 175 -5.09 10.24 -3.25
CA ALA A 175 -5.23 10.33 -4.70
C ALA A 175 -6.60 10.92 -5.12
N TYR A 176 -7.68 10.50 -4.45
CA TYR A 176 -9.01 10.98 -4.72
C TYR A 176 -9.16 12.49 -4.42
N LYS A 177 -8.64 12.95 -3.28
CA LYS A 177 -8.84 14.34 -2.83
C LYS A 177 -7.79 15.31 -3.36
N TYR A 178 -6.51 14.92 -3.33
CA TYR A 178 -5.38 15.81 -3.61
C TYR A 178 -4.63 15.47 -4.90
N GLY A 179 -4.90 14.30 -5.49
CA GLY A 179 -4.33 13.85 -6.75
C GLY A 179 -3.20 12.84 -6.56
N ILE A 180 -2.88 12.13 -7.63
CA ILE A 180 -2.00 10.94 -7.57
C ILE A 180 -0.60 11.22 -7.01
N LYS A 181 -0.06 12.42 -7.23
CA LYS A 181 1.25 12.83 -6.70
C LYS A 181 1.35 12.75 -5.18
N TRP A 182 0.26 13.03 -4.46
CA TRP A 182 0.24 12.94 -3.01
C TRP A 182 0.17 11.50 -2.52
N SER A 183 -0.48 10.63 -3.30
CA SER A 183 -0.47 9.20 -3.07
C SER A 183 0.94 8.62 -3.21
N ILE A 184 1.63 8.96 -4.31
CA ILE A 184 3.03 8.59 -4.57
C ILE A 184 3.93 9.07 -3.43
N LEU A 185 3.81 10.33 -3.03
CA LEU A 185 4.62 10.90 -1.95
C LEU A 185 4.36 10.19 -0.62
N LEU A 186 3.11 9.97 -0.25
CA LEU A 186 2.76 9.28 1.00
C LEU A 186 3.25 7.84 1.02
N HIS A 187 3.14 7.14 -0.12
CA HIS A 187 3.64 5.78 -0.27
C HIS A 187 5.18 5.76 -0.15
N ALA A 188 5.89 6.63 -0.89
CA ALA A 188 7.34 6.75 -0.79
C ALA A 188 7.82 7.05 0.65
N LEU A 189 7.20 8.01 1.33
CA LEU A 189 7.52 8.32 2.73
C LEU A 189 7.21 7.16 3.67
N SER A 190 6.12 6.43 3.44
CA SER A 190 5.77 5.26 4.24
C SER A 190 6.77 4.13 4.07
N ASN A 191 7.28 3.94 2.86
CA ASN A 191 8.30 2.93 2.56
C ASN A 191 9.66 3.33 3.13
N ALA A 192 10.07 4.61 2.99
CA ALA A 192 11.28 5.12 3.63
C ALA A 192 11.23 4.94 5.16
N PHE A 193 10.09 5.20 5.79
CA PHE A 193 9.94 5.00 7.22
C PHE A 193 10.06 3.52 7.61
N SER A 194 9.40 2.61 6.87
CA SER A 194 9.54 1.17 7.10
C SER A 194 10.96 0.67 6.87
N PHE A 195 11.63 1.15 5.82
CA PHE A 195 13.04 0.85 5.55
C PHE A 195 13.96 1.34 6.68
N PHE A 196 13.73 2.56 7.18
CA PHE A 196 14.49 3.10 8.31
C PHE A 196 14.31 2.27 9.58
N LEU A 197 13.07 1.85 9.90
CA LEU A 197 12.83 0.97 11.06
C LEU A 197 13.53 -0.39 10.89
N SER A 198 13.50 -0.98 9.69
CA SER A 198 14.24 -2.22 9.41
C SER A 198 15.74 -2.03 9.62
N TYR A 199 16.30 -0.93 9.10
CA TYR A 199 17.72 -0.61 9.25
C TYR A 199 18.13 -0.49 10.72
N VAL A 200 17.30 0.18 11.55
CA VAL A 200 17.55 0.30 12.99
C VAL A 200 17.48 -1.06 13.68
N SER A 201 16.52 -1.92 13.29
CA SER A 201 16.41 -3.28 13.82
C SER A 201 17.62 -4.16 13.44
N ASP A 202 18.13 -4.03 12.22
CA ASP A 202 19.31 -4.77 11.76
C ASP A 202 20.62 -4.31 12.44
N HIS A 203 20.66 -3.05 12.92
CA HIS A 203 21.79 -2.43 13.61
C HIS A 203 21.46 -2.14 15.08
N ASP A 204 20.60 -2.99 15.68
CA ASP A 204 20.05 -2.70 16.99
C ASP A 204 21.11 -2.73 18.08
N GLU A 205 21.16 -1.66 18.88
CA GLU A 205 22.14 -1.49 19.95
C GLU A 205 21.48 -1.70 21.31
N LEU A 206 22.21 -2.34 22.23
CA LEU A 206 21.80 -2.44 23.61
C LEU A 206 21.90 -1.06 24.28
N VAL A 207 20.80 -0.59 24.86
CA VAL A 207 20.78 0.66 25.62
C VAL A 207 20.95 0.37 27.11
N PHE A 208 20.08 -0.48 27.69
CA PHE A 208 20.11 -0.81 29.12
C PHE A 208 19.74 -2.27 29.37
N ILE A 209 20.11 -2.78 30.56
CA ILE A 209 19.59 -4.05 31.09
C ILE A 209 18.81 -3.75 32.37
N ILE A 210 17.52 -4.07 32.39
CA ILE A 210 16.65 -3.87 33.55
C ILE A 210 16.01 -5.21 33.90
N LYS A 211 16.21 -5.68 35.14
CA LYS A 211 15.63 -6.97 35.61
C LYS A 211 15.90 -8.13 34.64
N ASN A 212 17.13 -8.26 34.17
CA ASN A 212 17.58 -9.25 33.17
C ASN A 212 16.90 -9.15 31.78
N GLN A 213 16.15 -8.08 31.50
CA GLN A 213 15.65 -7.78 30.16
C GLN A 213 16.58 -6.80 29.45
N ARG A 214 16.96 -7.14 28.21
CA ARG A 214 17.74 -6.26 27.33
C ARG A 214 16.79 -5.26 26.68
N ILE A 215 17.00 -3.98 26.96
CA ILE A 215 16.30 -2.89 26.30
C ILE A 215 17.22 -2.34 25.22
N THR A 216 16.78 -2.44 23.98
CA THR A 216 17.51 -2.03 22.79
C THR A 216 16.92 -0.78 22.15
N VAL A 217 17.63 -0.17 21.21
CA VAL A 217 17.18 1.04 20.50
C VAL A 217 15.88 0.77 19.76
N ASP A 218 15.79 -0.34 19.03
CA ASP A 218 14.58 -0.78 18.33
C ASP A 218 13.40 -0.94 19.30
N SER A 219 13.61 -1.61 20.44
CA SER A 219 12.56 -1.81 21.44
C SER A 219 12.03 -0.49 22.02
N LEU A 220 12.89 0.52 22.19
CA LEU A 220 12.51 1.82 22.71
C LEU A 220 11.73 2.64 21.67
N ILE A 221 12.16 2.61 20.41
CA ILE A 221 11.44 3.26 19.30
C ILE A 221 10.08 2.59 19.14
N SER A 222 10.03 1.26 19.05
CA SER A 222 8.81 0.48 18.88
C SER A 222 7.80 0.72 20.01
N SER A 223 8.25 0.72 21.27
CA SER A 223 7.38 1.01 22.43
C SER A 223 6.88 2.47 22.45
N THR A 224 7.73 3.43 22.06
CA THR A 224 7.33 4.84 21.92
C THR A 224 6.27 5.01 20.82
N LEU A 225 6.48 4.37 19.67
CA LEU A 225 5.53 4.42 18.56
C LEU A 225 4.19 3.76 18.93
N LEU A 226 4.23 2.66 19.69
CA LEU A 226 3.03 2.01 20.22
C LEU A 226 2.27 2.91 21.19
N LEU A 227 2.97 3.58 22.11
CA LEU A 227 2.35 4.53 23.03
C LEU A 227 1.65 5.67 22.27
N LEU A 228 2.33 6.27 21.29
CA LEU A 228 1.76 7.33 20.46
C LEU A 228 0.54 6.83 19.66
N THR A 229 0.57 5.59 19.19
CA THR A 229 -0.57 4.94 18.53
C THR A 229 -1.76 4.83 19.49
N ILE A 230 -1.55 4.35 20.71
CA ILE A 230 -2.60 4.22 21.72
C ILE A 230 -3.21 5.59 22.05
N LEU A 231 -2.38 6.60 22.28
CA LEU A 231 -2.83 7.97 22.57
C LEU A 231 -3.65 8.55 21.41
N CYS A 232 -3.17 8.39 20.17
CA CYS A 232 -3.92 8.80 18.98
C CYS A 232 -5.24 8.05 18.88
N PHE A 233 -5.25 6.73 19.09
CA PHE A 233 -6.46 5.92 19.04
C PHE A 233 -7.51 6.39 20.05
N ILE A 234 -7.10 6.64 21.30
CA ILE A 234 -7.98 7.18 22.35
C ILE A 234 -8.54 8.54 21.92
N TYR A 235 -7.68 9.45 21.46
CA TYR A 235 -8.08 10.78 21.01
C TYR A 235 -9.12 10.73 19.87
N TYR A 236 -8.86 9.96 18.81
CA TYR A 236 -9.76 9.86 17.67
C TYR A 236 -11.04 9.09 17.99
N THR A 237 -10.99 8.11 18.89
CA THR A 237 -12.20 7.44 19.39
C THR A 237 -13.08 8.41 20.16
N ALA A 238 -12.51 9.19 21.08
CA ALA A 238 -13.24 10.21 21.81
C ALA A 238 -13.84 11.28 20.87
N LYS A 239 -13.06 11.73 19.88
CA LYS A 239 -13.54 12.65 18.83
C LYS A 239 -14.64 12.02 17.97
N GLY A 240 -14.54 10.74 17.65
CA GLY A 240 -15.53 9.99 16.88
C GLY A 240 -16.85 9.85 17.62
N ILE A 241 -16.82 9.51 18.91
CA ILE A 241 -18.00 9.42 19.78
C ILE A 241 -18.73 10.77 19.83
N LYS A 242 -18.00 11.87 19.98
CA LYS A 242 -18.57 13.24 19.96
C LYS A 242 -19.24 13.57 18.63
N ASN A 243 -18.73 13.02 17.52
CA ASN A 243 -19.23 13.28 16.17
C ASN A 243 -20.02 12.10 15.58
N ARG A 244 -20.61 11.23 16.42
CA ARG A 244 -21.26 9.99 15.98
C ARG A 244 -22.37 10.19 14.94
N ALA A 245 -23.13 11.29 15.05
CA ALA A 245 -24.21 11.61 14.12
C ALA A 245 -23.66 11.88 12.72
N TYR A 246 -22.63 12.73 12.63
CA TYR A 246 -21.92 13.02 11.39
C TYR A 246 -21.29 11.75 10.78
N ILE A 247 -20.65 10.89 11.59
CA ILE A 247 -20.06 9.64 11.11
C ILE A 247 -21.14 8.70 10.57
N LYS A 248 -22.31 8.63 11.22
CA LYS A 248 -23.44 7.82 10.76
C LYS A 248 -23.97 8.31 9.42
N GLU A 249 -24.17 9.62 9.26
CA GLU A 249 -24.61 10.22 7.99
C GLU A 249 -23.59 9.99 6.88
N PHE A 250 -22.31 10.21 7.17
CA PHE A 250 -21.21 9.92 6.25
C PHE A 250 -21.22 8.46 5.81
N TRP A 251 -21.36 7.51 6.74
CA TRP A 251 -21.46 6.09 6.43
C TRP A 251 -22.67 5.80 5.54
N LEU A 252 -23.85 6.37 5.83
CA LEU A 252 -25.03 6.15 5.01
C LEU A 252 -24.88 6.69 3.58
N GLN A 253 -24.20 7.83 3.42
CA GLN A 253 -23.92 8.43 2.12
C GLN A 253 -22.94 7.61 1.29
N TYR A 254 -21.89 7.09 1.93
CA TYR A 254 -20.76 6.47 1.23
C TYR A 254 -20.70 4.95 1.39
N ARG A 255 -21.62 4.28 2.09
CA ARG A 255 -21.55 2.82 2.30
C ARG A 255 -21.45 2.08 0.96
N PRO A 256 -20.52 1.13 0.82
CA PRO A 256 -20.41 0.36 -0.41
C PRO A 256 -21.63 -0.55 -0.58
N ASN A 257 -22.07 -0.74 -1.83
CA ASN A 257 -23.09 -1.72 -2.15
C ASN A 257 -22.47 -3.12 -2.11
N LEU A 258 -22.95 -3.98 -1.19
CA LEU A 258 -22.42 -5.32 -0.99
C LEU A 258 -22.50 -6.17 -2.27
N ASN A 259 -23.57 -6.05 -3.05
CA ASN A 259 -23.72 -6.81 -4.30
C ASN A 259 -22.69 -6.38 -5.34
N GLN A 260 -22.35 -5.09 -5.39
CA GLN A 260 -21.28 -4.60 -6.26
C GLN A 260 -19.91 -5.12 -5.80
N LEU A 261 -19.64 -5.12 -4.50
CA LEU A 261 -18.42 -5.71 -3.93
C LEU A 261 -18.30 -7.20 -4.26
N LEU A 262 -19.37 -7.98 -4.04
CA LEU A 262 -19.39 -9.41 -4.33
C LEU A 262 -19.26 -9.72 -5.83
N ALA A 263 -19.74 -8.82 -6.71
CA ALA A 263 -19.59 -8.99 -8.15
C ALA A 263 -18.12 -8.95 -8.62
N ILE A 264 -17.21 -8.33 -7.86
CA ILE A 264 -15.79 -8.33 -8.19
C ILE A 264 -15.17 -9.71 -8.00
N PHE A 265 -15.55 -10.43 -6.95
CA PHE A 265 -15.05 -11.78 -6.71
C PHE A 265 -15.55 -12.79 -7.75
N LYS A 266 -16.52 -12.40 -8.58
CA LYS A 266 -16.97 -13.16 -9.76
C LYS A 266 -16.20 -12.79 -11.04
N ASN A 267 -15.26 -11.85 -10.97
CA ASN A 267 -14.49 -11.40 -12.12
C ASN A 267 -13.39 -12.43 -12.47
N PRO A 268 -13.42 -13.02 -13.67
CA PRO A 268 -12.46 -14.07 -14.05
C PRO A 268 -11.01 -13.59 -14.05
N TRP A 269 -10.75 -12.30 -14.27
CA TRP A 269 -9.39 -11.75 -14.25
C TRP A 269 -8.85 -11.59 -12.84
N LEU A 270 -9.69 -11.17 -11.90
CA LEU A 270 -9.28 -11.12 -10.50
C LEU A 270 -9.05 -12.53 -9.96
N ILE A 271 -9.96 -13.47 -10.27
CA ILE A 271 -9.81 -14.88 -9.90
C ILE A 271 -8.51 -15.44 -10.48
N GLY A 272 -8.26 -15.23 -11.78
CA GLY A 272 -7.03 -15.69 -12.44
C GLY A 272 -5.77 -15.10 -11.81
N PHE A 273 -5.80 -13.83 -11.39
CA PHE A 273 -4.67 -13.22 -10.69
C PHE A 273 -4.47 -13.81 -9.29
N ILE A 274 -5.54 -14.00 -8.51
CA ILE A 274 -5.45 -14.64 -7.19
C ILE A 274 -4.90 -16.06 -7.33
N ILE A 275 -5.37 -16.83 -8.31
CA ILE A 275 -4.85 -18.17 -8.63
C ILE A 275 -3.37 -18.08 -8.98
N PHE A 276 -2.95 -17.14 -9.84
CA PHE A 276 -1.55 -16.96 -10.19
C PHE A 276 -0.68 -16.65 -8.95
N GLN A 277 -1.12 -15.76 -8.07
CA GLN A 277 -0.39 -15.44 -6.84
C GLN A 277 -0.31 -16.63 -5.89
N ILE A 278 -1.38 -17.43 -5.77
CA ILE A 278 -1.36 -18.69 -5.01
C ILE A 278 -0.38 -19.70 -5.64
N ILE A 279 -0.33 -19.80 -6.96
CA ILE A 279 0.62 -20.68 -7.66
C ILE A 279 2.06 -20.22 -7.40
N GLN A 280 2.34 -18.92 -7.44
CA GLN A 280 3.65 -18.37 -7.10
C GLN A 280 4.02 -18.73 -5.66
N LEU A 281 3.09 -18.56 -4.71
CA LEU A 281 3.30 -18.89 -3.30
C LEU A 281 3.60 -20.38 -3.06
N ILE A 282 2.97 -21.29 -3.80
CA ILE A 282 3.20 -22.74 -3.67
C ILE A 282 4.55 -23.17 -4.26
N ASN A 283 5.09 -22.41 -5.21
CA ASN A 283 6.32 -22.75 -5.95
C ASN A 283 7.59 -22.06 -5.41
N GLN A 284 7.48 -21.26 -4.35
CA GLN A 284 8.61 -20.70 -3.59
C GLN A 284 9.08 -21.71 -2.54
#